data_AF-A0A7L1I8S0-F1
#
_entry.id   AF-A0A7L1I8S0-F1
#
_cell.length_a   1.000
_cell.length_b   1.000
_cell.length_c   1.000
_cell.angle_alpha   90.00
_cell.angle_beta   90.00
_cell.angle_gamma   90.00
#
_symmetry.space_group_name_H-M   'P 1'
#
loop_
_entity.id
_entity.type
_entity.pdbx_description
1 polymer ?
#
loop_
_entity_poly.entity_id
_entity_poly.type
_entity_poly.pdbx_seq_one_letter_code
_entity_poly.pdbx_strand_id
1 'polypeptide(L)'
;GVHPKAMERLLDFAYTASVAVGEKCVLHVMNGAVMYQMDSVVRACADFLARQLHPSNAIGIAHFAEEIGCLELQQKAREYIYMHFEEVSRQEEFFSLSPCQLVALAGRDELNVRCESAVFRACIEWVKRDSGARRPFVPALLRAVRCHALTPLFLQTQLQKCEILRADTPSKDYLAQIFQDLTLHKPTQLFPCRTPKVAQLIYAAGGYFRQSLSFLEAFNPRDGTWLRLADLQVPRSGLGGCAVGGLFYAVGGRNNSPEGNTDSAALDCYNPMTDRWAPCAPMSVPRNRVGVGVIDGMVYAVG
;
A
#
# COMPACT_ATOMS: atom_id res chain seq x y z
N GLY A 1 -19.23 -20.18 26.87
CA GLY A 1 -18.69 -21.47 27.34
C GLY A 1 -17.83 -22.08 26.25
N VAL A 2 -16.81 -22.86 26.61
CA VAL A 2 -15.89 -23.51 25.64
C VAL A 2 -16.64 -24.60 24.88
N HIS A 3 -16.39 -24.72 23.58
CA HIS A 3 -17.01 -25.75 22.74
C HIS A 3 -16.58 -27.16 23.22
N PRO A 4 -17.48 -28.16 23.34
CA PRO A 4 -17.15 -29.47 23.92
C PRO A 4 -15.93 -30.15 23.27
N LYS A 5 -15.84 -30.12 21.94
CA LYS A 5 -14.69 -30.66 21.18
C LYS A 5 -13.37 -29.92 21.43
N ALA A 6 -13.41 -28.63 21.79
CA ALA A 6 -12.21 -27.89 22.14
C ALA A 6 -11.72 -28.30 23.53
N MET A 7 -12.66 -28.53 24.47
CA MET A 7 -12.34 -29.01 25.81
C MET A 7 -11.71 -30.41 25.79
N GLU A 8 -12.27 -31.33 25.01
CA GLU A 8 -11.72 -32.68 24.81
C GLU A 8 -10.25 -32.62 24.35
N ARG A 9 -9.94 -31.78 23.36
CA ARG A 9 -8.56 -31.61 22.87
C ARG A 9 -7.61 -30.97 23.87
N LEU A 10 -8.10 -30.05 24.70
CA LEU A 10 -7.28 -29.46 25.77
C LEU A 10 -7.00 -30.47 26.88
N LEU A 11 -7.95 -31.36 27.18
CA LEU A 11 -7.74 -32.50 28.07
C LEU A 11 -6.74 -33.49 27.46
N ASP A 12 -6.90 -33.87 26.19
CA ASP A 12 -5.93 -34.74 25.50
C ASP A 12 -4.52 -34.16 25.53
N PHE A 13 -4.39 -32.84 25.36
CA PHE A 13 -3.11 -32.15 25.50
C PHE A 13 -2.54 -32.25 26.91
N ALA A 14 -3.36 -32.14 27.96
CA ALA A 14 -2.91 -32.28 29.35
C ALA A 14 -2.33 -33.67 29.64
N TYR A 15 -2.82 -34.73 28.98
CA TYR A 15 -2.34 -36.10 29.16
C TYR A 15 -1.23 -36.52 28.17
N THR A 16 -1.22 -35.98 26.95
CA THR A 16 -0.32 -36.44 25.87
C THR A 16 0.75 -35.42 25.46
N ALA A 17 0.66 -34.18 25.96
CA ALA A 17 1.47 -33.04 25.52
C ALA A 17 1.42 -32.76 23.99
N SER A 18 0.41 -33.28 23.30
CA SER A 18 0.22 -33.13 21.86
C SER A 18 -1.17 -32.59 21.54
N VAL A 19 -1.27 -31.65 20.60
CA VAL A 19 -2.55 -31.07 20.18
C VAL A 19 -2.60 -30.88 18.67
N ALA A 20 -3.66 -31.40 18.05
CA ALA A 20 -3.94 -31.18 16.64
C ALA A 20 -4.81 -29.92 16.48
N VAL A 21 -4.28 -28.89 15.82
CA VAL A 21 -4.97 -27.63 15.56
C VAL A 21 -5.40 -27.59 14.08
N GLY A 22 -6.64 -27.18 13.80
CA GLY A 22 -7.17 -27.03 12.44
C GLY A 22 -7.97 -25.74 12.29
N GLU A 23 -8.18 -25.28 11.06
CA GLU A 23 -8.74 -23.95 10.74
C GLU A 23 -10.11 -23.68 11.40
N LYS A 24 -11.00 -24.67 11.44
CA LYS A 24 -12.35 -24.50 12.02
C LYS A 24 -12.35 -24.54 13.56
N CYS A 25 -11.35 -25.15 14.18
CA CYS A 25 -11.30 -25.33 15.63
C CYS A 25 -10.30 -24.41 16.33
N VAL A 26 -9.34 -23.83 15.62
CA VAL A 26 -8.24 -23.04 16.20
C VAL A 26 -8.74 -21.92 17.10
N LEU A 27 -9.78 -21.18 16.69
CA LEU A 27 -10.34 -20.08 17.48
C LEU A 27 -10.94 -20.58 18.81
N HIS A 28 -11.69 -21.68 18.75
CA HIS A 28 -12.33 -22.29 19.92
C HIS A 28 -11.30 -22.90 20.89
N VAL A 29 -10.29 -23.57 20.34
CA VAL A 29 -9.18 -24.16 21.11
C VAL A 29 -8.34 -23.08 21.76
N MET A 30 -8.03 -22.00 21.03
CA MET A 30 -7.24 -20.89 21.56
C MET A 30 -7.98 -20.13 22.67
N ASN A 31 -9.29 -19.86 22.52
CA ASN A 31 -10.11 -19.29 23.60
C ASN A 31 -10.11 -20.16 24.86
N GLY A 32 -10.24 -21.49 24.71
CA GLY A 32 -10.15 -22.43 25.83
C GLY A 32 -8.76 -22.45 26.46
N ALA A 33 -7.70 -22.49 25.65
CA ALA A 33 -6.32 -22.51 26.13
C ALA A 33 -5.97 -21.26 26.94
N VAL A 34 -6.44 -20.08 26.50
CA VAL A 34 -6.28 -18.81 27.23
C VAL A 34 -7.05 -18.86 28.55
N MET A 35 -8.30 -19.34 28.53
CA MET A 35 -9.13 -19.48 29.72
C MET A 35 -8.51 -20.42 30.77
N TYR A 36 -7.85 -21.50 30.34
CA TYR A 36 -7.17 -22.46 31.22
C TYR A 36 -5.66 -22.18 31.40
N GLN A 37 -5.16 -21.05 30.91
CA GLN A 37 -3.75 -20.63 31.03
C GLN A 37 -2.74 -21.65 30.49
N MET A 38 -3.07 -22.32 29.38
CA MET A 38 -2.18 -23.25 28.68
C MET A 38 -1.31 -22.53 27.63
N ASP A 39 -0.28 -21.83 28.08
CA ASP A 39 0.55 -20.95 27.22
C ASP A 39 1.19 -21.64 26.01
N SER A 40 1.58 -22.91 26.15
CA SER A 40 2.18 -23.70 25.06
C SER A 40 1.20 -23.91 23.90
N VAL A 41 -0.07 -24.17 24.21
CA VAL A 41 -1.14 -24.31 23.21
C VAL A 41 -1.46 -22.94 22.59
N VAL A 42 -1.49 -21.87 23.38
CA VAL A 42 -1.71 -20.51 22.88
C VAL A 42 -0.64 -20.11 21.87
N ARG A 43 0.64 -20.35 22.17
CA ARG A 43 1.75 -20.07 21.24
C ARG A 43 1.65 -20.90 19.97
N ALA A 44 1.37 -22.20 20.07
CA ALA A 44 1.20 -23.07 18.90
C ALA A 44 0.02 -22.63 18.01
N CYS A 45 -1.11 -22.24 18.61
CA CYS A 45 -2.25 -21.68 17.89
C CYS A 45 -1.92 -20.32 17.24
N ALA A 46 -1.18 -19.46 17.93
CA ALA A 46 -0.76 -18.16 17.40
C ALA A 46 0.19 -18.33 16.20
N ASP A 47 1.15 -19.26 16.27
CA ASP A 47 2.03 -19.57 15.15
C ASP A 47 1.28 -20.18 13.95
N PHE A 48 0.28 -21.02 14.21
CA PHE A 48 -0.60 -21.54 13.16
C PHE A 48 -1.39 -20.41 12.47
N LEU A 49 -1.99 -19.50 13.25
CA LEU A 49 -2.73 -18.36 12.72
C LEU A 49 -1.82 -17.38 11.96
N ALA A 50 -0.60 -17.15 12.45
CA ALA A 50 0.37 -16.29 11.76
C ALA A 50 0.78 -16.84 10.38
N ARG A 51 0.84 -18.17 10.21
CA ARG A 51 1.12 -18.81 8.90
C ARG A 51 -0.07 -18.78 7.94
N GLN A 52 -1.29 -18.62 8.46
CA GLN A 52 -2.54 -18.61 7.69
C GLN A 52 -3.12 -17.19 7.49
N LEU A 53 -2.30 -16.15 7.66
CA LEU A 53 -2.70 -14.77 7.39
C LEU A 53 -2.96 -14.57 5.89
N HIS A 54 -4.18 -14.17 5.57
CA HIS A 54 -4.68 -13.91 4.23
C HIS A 54 -5.48 -12.58 4.23
N PRO A 55 -5.57 -11.84 3.11
CA PRO A 55 -6.27 -10.56 3.10
C PRO A 55 -7.74 -10.63 3.51
N SER A 56 -8.37 -11.80 3.36
CA SER A 56 -9.77 -12.04 3.71
C SER A 56 -10.03 -12.40 5.17
N ASN A 57 -9.00 -12.73 5.96
CA ASN A 57 -9.14 -13.15 7.36
C ASN A 57 -8.30 -12.30 8.34
N ALA A 58 -7.40 -11.45 7.82
CA ALA A 58 -6.43 -10.73 8.64
C ALA A 58 -7.10 -9.77 9.64
N ILE A 59 -8.23 -9.16 9.26
CA ILE A 59 -8.97 -8.26 10.15
C ILE A 59 -9.63 -9.07 11.27
N GLY A 60 -10.29 -10.19 10.93
CA GLY A 60 -10.89 -11.09 11.91
C GLY A 60 -9.86 -11.63 12.90
N ILE A 61 -8.69 -12.07 12.41
CA ILE A 61 -7.59 -12.55 13.26
C ILE A 61 -7.05 -11.44 14.17
N ALA A 62 -6.90 -10.21 13.66
CA ALA A 62 -6.43 -9.08 14.46
C ALA A 62 -7.41 -8.70 15.58
N HIS A 63 -8.72 -8.75 15.30
CA HIS A 63 -9.74 -8.49 16.32
C HIS A 63 -9.80 -9.61 17.36
N PHE A 64 -9.76 -10.86 16.91
CA PHE A 64 -9.71 -12.03 17.80
C PHE A 64 -8.48 -12.01 18.72
N ALA A 65 -7.32 -11.64 18.19
CA ALA A 65 -6.10 -11.48 18.98
C ALA A 65 -6.22 -10.35 20.03
N GLU A 66 -6.97 -9.29 19.72
CA GLU A 66 -7.29 -8.21 20.66
C GLU A 66 -8.21 -8.69 21.79
N GLU A 67 -9.24 -9.48 21.48
CA GLU A 67 -10.17 -10.05 22.48
C GLU A 67 -9.47 -10.99 23.46
N ILE A 68 -8.51 -11.78 22.97
CA ILE A 68 -7.71 -12.70 23.79
C ILE A 68 -6.57 -12.01 24.53
N GLY A 69 -6.16 -10.82 24.08
CA GLY A 69 -4.97 -10.13 24.60
C GLY A 69 -3.64 -10.72 24.10
N CYS A 70 -3.64 -11.45 22.99
CA CYS A 70 -2.42 -11.98 22.37
C CYS A 70 -1.73 -10.89 21.53
N LEU A 71 -0.83 -10.13 22.17
CA LEU A 71 -0.17 -8.97 21.56
C LEU A 71 0.72 -9.34 20.36
N GLU A 72 1.43 -10.46 20.40
CA GLU A 72 2.33 -10.88 19.31
C GLU A 72 1.56 -11.18 18.01
N LEU A 73 0.46 -11.94 18.11
CA LEU A 73 -0.38 -12.24 16.96
C LEU A 73 -1.08 -10.97 16.45
N GLN A 74 -1.54 -10.11 17.36
CA GLN A 74 -2.17 -8.84 17.00
C GLN A 74 -1.21 -7.94 16.21
N GLN A 75 0.05 -7.82 16.64
CA GLN A 75 1.07 -7.03 15.94
C GLN A 75 1.35 -7.59 14.54
N LYS A 76 1.59 -8.90 14.42
CA LYS A 76 1.82 -9.56 13.11
C LYS A 76 0.62 -9.39 12.17
N ALA A 77 -0.60 -9.56 12.66
CA ALA A 77 -1.81 -9.37 11.86
C ALA A 77 -1.99 -7.91 11.43
N ARG A 78 -1.72 -6.94 12.31
CA ARG A 78 -1.77 -5.50 11.97
C ARG A 78 -0.72 -5.12 10.93
N GLU A 79 0.51 -5.59 11.07
CA GLU A 79 1.57 -5.37 10.08
C GLU A 79 1.17 -5.96 8.71
N TYR A 80 0.57 -7.14 8.69
CA TYR A 80 0.05 -7.75 7.46
C TYR A 80 -1.04 -6.90 6.80
N ILE A 81 -2.01 -6.41 7.59
CA ILE A 81 -3.07 -5.50 7.11
C ILE A 81 -2.47 -4.22 6.51
N TYR A 82 -1.45 -3.65 7.17
CA TYR A 82 -0.80 -2.43 6.68
C TYR A 82 -0.04 -2.67 5.38
N MET A 83 0.60 -3.83 5.22
CA MET A 83 1.35 -4.19 4.02
C MET A 83 0.45 -4.47 2.81
N HIS A 84 -0.71 -5.10 3.03
CA HIS A 84 -1.65 -5.54 1.96
C HIS A 84 -2.96 -4.75 1.95
N PHE A 85 -2.93 -3.49 2.37
CA PHE A 85 -4.16 -2.68 2.56
C PHE A 85 -5.05 -2.61 1.32
N GLU A 86 -4.47 -2.51 0.11
CA GLU A 86 -5.23 -2.45 -1.15
C GLU A 86 -6.05 -3.73 -1.40
N GLU A 87 -5.50 -4.90 -1.05
CA GLU A 87 -6.19 -6.19 -1.20
C GLU A 87 -7.24 -6.37 -0.10
N VAL A 88 -6.89 -6.03 1.13
CA VAL A 88 -7.78 -6.09 2.30
C VAL A 88 -9.01 -5.19 2.12
N SER A 89 -8.85 -4.00 1.53
CA SER A 89 -9.96 -3.06 1.32
C SER A 89 -11.08 -3.59 0.42
N ARG A 90 -10.80 -4.62 -0.40
CA ARG A 90 -11.79 -5.24 -1.29
C ARG A 90 -12.58 -6.36 -0.62
N GLN A 91 -12.15 -6.83 0.55
CA GLN A 91 -12.72 -7.99 1.21
C GLN A 91 -13.92 -7.62 2.09
N GLU A 92 -14.80 -8.60 2.35
CA GLU A 92 -16.01 -8.37 3.14
C GLU A 92 -15.75 -8.01 4.60
N GLU A 93 -14.67 -8.54 5.20
CA GLU A 93 -14.29 -8.20 6.58
C GLU A 93 -14.02 -6.70 6.75
N PHE A 94 -13.49 -6.03 5.73
CA PHE A 94 -13.27 -4.59 5.76
C PHE A 94 -14.58 -3.82 5.89
N PHE A 95 -15.66 -4.28 5.24
CA PHE A 95 -16.97 -3.66 5.33
C PHE A 95 -17.66 -3.88 6.68
N SER A 96 -17.21 -4.88 7.45
CA SER A 96 -17.72 -5.18 8.79
C SER A 96 -17.12 -4.30 9.90
N LEU A 97 -16.04 -3.57 9.60
CA LEU A 97 -15.35 -2.70 10.56
C LEU A 97 -16.24 -1.60 11.11
N SER A 98 -16.00 -1.24 12.39
CA SER A 98 -16.64 -0.09 13.02
C SER A 98 -16.09 1.25 12.50
N PRO A 99 -16.86 2.36 12.57
CA PRO A 99 -16.40 3.68 12.13
C PRO A 99 -15.09 4.11 12.83
N CYS A 100 -14.97 3.85 14.13
CA CYS A 100 -13.79 4.21 14.93
C CYS A 100 -12.54 3.43 14.50
N GLN A 101 -12.68 2.12 14.25
CA GLN A 101 -11.58 1.30 13.76
C GLN A 101 -11.12 1.74 12.37
N LEU A 102 -12.05 2.12 11.48
CA LEU A 102 -11.72 2.59 10.14
C LEU A 102 -11.01 3.95 10.17
N VAL A 103 -11.48 4.90 10.99
CA VAL A 103 -10.80 6.21 11.18
C VAL A 103 -9.39 6.00 11.72
N ALA A 104 -9.25 5.13 12.73
CA ALA A 104 -7.94 4.79 13.29
C ALA A 104 -7.02 4.14 12.25
N LEU A 105 -7.54 3.26 11.39
CA LEU A 105 -6.77 2.60 10.32
C LEU A 105 -6.34 3.60 9.25
N ALA A 106 -7.25 4.43 8.75
CA ALA A 106 -6.98 5.40 7.68
C ALA A 106 -5.93 6.45 8.08
N GLY A 107 -5.95 6.86 9.36
CA GLY A 107 -5.02 7.83 9.93
C GLY A 107 -3.60 7.30 10.20
N ARG A 108 -3.32 6.00 10.07
CA ARG A 108 -1.98 5.46 10.35
C ARG A 108 -0.97 5.78 9.27
N ASP A 109 0.22 6.19 9.67
CA ASP A 109 1.31 6.56 8.75
C ASP A 109 1.94 5.35 8.07
N GLU A 110 1.84 4.17 8.70
CA GLU A 110 2.51 2.93 8.29
C GLU A 110 1.81 2.18 7.14
N LEU A 111 0.64 2.66 6.67
CA LEU A 111 -0.10 2.00 5.59
C LEU A 111 0.70 2.01 4.28
N ASN A 112 0.94 0.82 3.72
CA ASN A 112 1.60 0.65 2.43
C ASN A 112 0.58 0.81 1.30
N VAL A 113 0.43 2.03 0.82
CA VAL A 113 -0.50 2.37 -0.27
C VAL A 113 0.25 3.13 -1.35
N ARG A 114 0.03 2.74 -2.62
CA ARG A 114 0.66 3.39 -3.78
C ARG A 114 0.21 4.84 -3.95
N CYS A 115 -1.07 5.10 -3.70
CA CYS A 115 -1.70 6.42 -3.82
C CYS A 115 -2.76 6.61 -2.72
N GLU A 116 -2.83 7.82 -2.14
CA GLU A 116 -3.87 8.15 -1.15
C GLU A 116 -5.30 8.01 -1.71
N SER A 117 -5.44 8.10 -3.03
CA SER A 117 -6.71 7.87 -3.73
C SER A 117 -7.29 6.47 -3.46
N ALA A 118 -6.46 5.46 -3.18
CA ALA A 118 -6.94 4.12 -2.83
C ALA A 118 -7.57 4.09 -1.43
N VAL A 119 -6.98 4.78 -0.45
CA VAL A 119 -7.58 4.91 0.90
C VAL A 119 -8.90 5.67 0.82
N PHE A 120 -8.93 6.77 0.05
CA PHE A 120 -10.16 7.52 -0.19
C PHE A 120 -11.26 6.63 -0.83
N ARG A 121 -10.94 5.87 -1.87
CA ARG A 121 -11.89 4.95 -2.51
C ARG A 121 -12.41 3.90 -1.53
N ALA A 122 -11.52 3.29 -0.75
CA ALA A 122 -11.89 2.30 0.26
C ALA A 122 -12.87 2.88 1.29
N CYS A 123 -12.63 4.10 1.78
CA CYS A 123 -13.54 4.79 2.70
C CYS A 123 -14.91 5.04 2.04
N ILE A 124 -14.94 5.51 0.79
CA ILE A 124 -16.20 5.77 0.07
C ILE A 124 -16.97 4.48 -0.21
N GLU A 125 -16.31 3.39 -0.59
CA GLU A 125 -16.94 2.09 -0.79
C GLU A 125 -17.52 1.55 0.51
N TRP A 126 -16.83 1.74 1.63
CA TRP A 126 -17.33 1.37 2.96
C TRP A 126 -18.59 2.14 3.36
N VAL A 127 -18.67 3.43 3.02
CA VAL A 127 -19.88 4.25 3.26
C VAL A 127 -21.00 3.86 2.30
N LYS A 128 -20.69 3.51 1.04
CA LYS A 128 -21.71 3.09 0.05
C LYS A 128 -22.45 1.82 0.47
N ARG A 129 -21.75 0.88 1.12
CA ARG A 129 -22.33 -0.42 1.53
C ARG A 129 -23.46 -0.27 2.56
N ASP A 130 -23.39 0.74 3.43
CA ASP A 130 -24.42 1.07 4.41
C ASP A 130 -24.57 2.60 4.49
N SER A 131 -25.27 3.12 3.48
CA SER A 131 -25.47 4.56 3.34
C SER A 131 -26.40 5.13 4.42
N GLY A 132 -27.13 4.32 5.19
CA GLY A 132 -28.06 4.82 6.21
C GLY A 132 -27.32 5.24 7.48
N ALA A 133 -26.55 4.32 8.07
CA ALA A 133 -25.91 4.55 9.37
C ALA A 133 -24.55 5.23 9.28
N ARG A 134 -23.87 5.17 8.12
CA ARG A 134 -22.45 5.58 8.00
C ARG A 134 -22.24 7.01 7.47
N ARG A 135 -23.27 7.66 6.93
CA ARG A 135 -23.25 9.06 6.48
C ARG A 135 -22.67 10.06 7.49
N PRO A 136 -23.06 10.07 8.78
CA PRO A 136 -22.56 11.07 9.73
C PRO A 136 -21.05 10.97 10.02
N PHE A 137 -20.42 9.84 9.70
CA PHE A 137 -18.98 9.62 9.94
C PHE A 137 -18.10 10.04 8.76
N VAL A 138 -18.68 10.44 7.63
CA VAL A 138 -17.94 10.88 6.43
C VAL A 138 -16.96 12.02 6.72
N PRO A 139 -17.34 13.11 7.44
CA PRO A 139 -16.39 14.19 7.73
C PRO A 139 -15.19 13.74 8.56
N ALA A 140 -15.40 12.82 9.51
CA ALA A 140 -14.32 12.28 10.34
C ALA A 140 -13.36 11.41 9.51
N LEU A 141 -13.90 10.61 8.58
CA LEU A 141 -13.10 9.82 7.64
C LEU A 141 -12.29 10.73 6.70
N LEU A 142 -12.89 11.79 6.15
CA LEU A 142 -12.20 12.72 5.26
C LEU A 142 -11.07 13.50 5.94
N ARG A 143 -11.19 13.78 7.25
CA ARG A 143 -10.10 14.37 8.04
C ARG A 143 -8.97 13.37 8.32
N ALA A 144 -9.30 12.09 8.45
CA ALA A 144 -8.31 11.03 8.65
C ALA A 144 -7.57 10.66 7.35
N VAL A 145 -8.26 10.77 6.21
CA VAL A 145 -7.64 10.66 4.89
C VAL A 145 -6.80 11.91 4.62
N ARG A 146 -5.56 11.74 4.16
CA ARG A 146 -4.66 12.86 3.86
C ARG A 146 -5.09 13.54 2.56
N CYS A 147 -6.20 14.28 2.57
CA CYS A 147 -6.78 14.87 1.37
C CYS A 147 -5.85 15.85 0.65
N HIS A 148 -4.86 16.44 1.35
CA HIS A 148 -3.80 17.26 0.76
C HIS A 148 -2.81 16.48 -0.11
N ALA A 149 -2.72 15.15 0.05
CA ALA A 149 -1.90 14.28 -0.79
C ALA A 149 -2.67 13.79 -2.04
N LEU A 150 -3.92 14.19 -2.23
CA LEU A 150 -4.72 13.85 -3.40
C LEU A 150 -4.47 14.84 -4.54
N THR A 151 -4.50 14.32 -5.75
CA THR A 151 -4.39 15.10 -6.99
C THR A 151 -5.66 15.96 -7.20
N PRO A 152 -5.55 17.25 -7.57
CA PRO A 152 -6.70 18.14 -7.77
C PRO A 152 -7.74 17.58 -8.76
N LEU A 153 -7.28 16.95 -9.85
CA LEU A 153 -8.16 16.32 -10.85
C LEU A 153 -9.02 15.20 -10.25
N PHE A 154 -8.44 14.39 -9.36
CA PHE A 154 -9.15 13.33 -8.67
C PHE A 154 -10.22 13.90 -7.74
N LEU A 155 -9.90 14.93 -6.96
CA LEU A 155 -10.88 15.60 -6.09
C LEU A 155 -12.05 16.17 -6.89
N GLN A 156 -11.77 16.86 -8.00
CA GLN A 156 -12.81 17.38 -8.89
C GLN A 156 -13.71 16.26 -9.43
N THR A 157 -13.10 15.16 -9.87
CA THR A 157 -13.84 14.00 -10.38
C THR A 157 -14.72 13.37 -9.30
N GLN A 158 -14.23 13.23 -8.07
CA GLN A 158 -15.00 12.65 -6.97
C GLN A 158 -16.13 13.56 -6.50
N LEU A 159 -15.91 14.87 -6.42
CA LEU A 159 -16.97 15.85 -6.12
C LEU A 159 -18.10 15.84 -7.17
N GLN A 160 -17.77 15.53 -8.43
CA GLN A 160 -18.76 15.40 -9.51
C GLN A 160 -19.46 14.04 -9.52
N LYS A 161 -18.79 12.94 -9.16
CA LYS A 161 -19.33 11.58 -9.28
C LYS A 161 -20.01 11.05 -8.01
N CYS A 162 -19.62 11.52 -6.83
CA CYS A 162 -20.11 10.98 -5.57
C CYS A 162 -21.36 11.72 -5.07
N GLU A 163 -22.53 11.12 -5.23
CA GLU A 163 -23.79 11.66 -4.70
C GLU A 163 -23.78 11.79 -3.16
N ILE A 164 -23.07 10.90 -2.47
CA ILE A 164 -22.91 10.92 -1.01
C ILE A 164 -22.20 12.20 -0.55
N LEU A 165 -21.20 12.67 -1.29
CA LEU A 165 -20.47 13.90 -0.99
C LEU A 165 -21.23 15.16 -1.42
N ARG A 166 -22.21 15.03 -2.34
CA ARG A 166 -23.09 16.14 -2.71
C ARG A 166 -24.17 16.43 -1.68
N ALA A 167 -24.63 15.39 -0.97
CA ALA A 167 -25.65 15.53 0.06
C ALA A 167 -25.12 16.17 1.36
N ASP A 168 -23.82 16.05 1.64
CA ASP A 168 -23.19 16.55 2.86
C ASP A 168 -22.40 17.86 2.60
N THR A 169 -23.03 19.00 2.89
CA THR A 169 -22.46 20.35 2.75
C THR A 169 -21.10 20.52 3.47
N PRO A 170 -20.89 20.12 4.74
CA PRO A 170 -19.62 20.35 5.44
C PRO A 170 -18.44 19.57 4.82
N SER A 171 -18.66 18.35 4.34
CA SER A 171 -17.62 17.58 3.64
C SER A 171 -17.24 18.21 2.30
N LYS A 172 -18.22 18.79 1.60
CA LYS A 172 -18.00 19.48 0.32
C LYS A 172 -17.19 20.76 0.52
N ASP A 173 -17.52 21.57 1.52
CA ASP A 173 -16.82 22.82 1.81
C ASP A 173 -15.37 22.54 2.21
N TYR A 174 -15.14 21.49 3.00
CA TYR A 174 -13.78 21.04 3.37
C TYR A 174 -12.94 20.63 2.14
N LEU A 175 -13.50 19.81 1.24
CA LEU A 175 -12.80 19.40 0.02
C LEU A 175 -12.59 20.56 -0.95
N ALA A 176 -13.53 21.52 -1.02
CA ALA A 176 -13.40 22.72 -1.84
C ALA A 176 -12.29 23.64 -1.33
N GLN A 177 -12.16 23.80 -0.01
CA GLN A 177 -11.06 24.54 0.60
C GLN A 177 -9.71 23.89 0.27
N ILE A 178 -9.59 22.57 0.43
CA ILE A 178 -8.36 21.83 0.07
C ILE A 178 -8.04 21.98 -1.42
N PHE A 179 -9.05 21.88 -2.30
CA PHE A 179 -8.86 22.09 -3.73
C PHE A 179 -8.33 23.50 -4.03
N GLN A 180 -8.85 24.53 -3.35
CA GLN A 180 -8.39 25.90 -3.49
C GLN A 180 -6.95 26.07 -2.98
N ASP A 181 -6.60 25.45 -1.85
CA ASP A 181 -5.25 25.54 -1.30
C ASP A 181 -4.21 24.81 -2.17
N LEU A 182 -4.59 23.67 -2.76
CA LEU A 182 -3.75 22.92 -3.71
C LEU A 182 -3.56 23.67 -5.03
N THR A 183 -4.61 24.28 -5.57
CA THR A 183 -4.52 25.07 -6.83
C THR A 183 -3.75 26.38 -6.66
N LEU A 184 -3.77 26.97 -5.47
CA LEU A 184 -2.99 28.16 -5.14
C LEU A 184 -1.53 27.84 -4.77
N HIS A 185 -1.10 26.57 -4.83
CA HIS A 185 0.25 26.13 -4.42
C HIS A 185 0.69 26.70 -3.06
N LYS A 186 -0.25 26.91 -2.14
CA LYS A 186 0.12 27.38 -0.81
C LYS A 186 0.96 26.29 -0.15
N PRO A 187 2.10 26.64 0.49
CA PRO A 187 2.88 25.68 1.24
C PRO A 187 2.01 25.18 2.40
N THR A 188 1.35 24.05 2.19
CA THR A 188 0.57 23.37 3.19
C THR A 188 1.58 22.75 4.15
N GLN A 189 1.78 23.45 5.27
CA GLN A 189 2.70 23.03 6.30
C GLN A 189 2.37 21.61 6.78
N LEU A 190 3.39 20.75 6.79
CA LEU A 190 3.60 19.74 7.84
C LEU A 190 2.62 18.57 7.92
N PHE A 191 2.13 18.01 6.80
CA PHE A 191 1.54 16.68 6.87
C PHE A 191 2.60 15.62 6.54
N PRO A 192 2.99 14.76 7.50
CA PRO A 192 3.93 13.69 7.21
C PRO A 192 3.33 12.79 6.13
N CYS A 193 4.06 12.64 5.03
CA CYS A 193 3.79 11.61 4.04
C CYS A 193 3.73 10.25 4.76
N ARG A 194 2.94 9.30 4.23
CA ARG A 194 2.93 7.94 4.78
C ARG A 194 4.37 7.41 4.80
N THR A 195 4.78 6.87 5.93
CA THR A 195 6.09 6.26 6.16
C THR A 195 5.86 4.75 6.31
N PRO A 196 5.51 4.05 5.22
CA PRO A 196 5.32 2.61 5.30
C PRO A 196 6.62 1.96 5.77
N LYS A 197 6.50 0.92 6.59
CA LYS A 197 7.65 0.16 7.13
C LYS A 197 8.42 -0.64 6.07
N VAL A 198 8.18 -0.41 4.78
CA VAL A 198 8.89 -1.02 3.67
C VAL A 198 10.20 -0.29 3.36
N ALA A 199 11.16 -1.00 2.77
CA ALA A 199 12.37 -0.39 2.25
C ALA A 199 12.00 0.56 1.10
N GLN A 200 12.40 1.83 1.21
CA GLN A 200 12.31 2.79 0.12
C GLN A 200 13.58 2.67 -0.71
N LEU A 201 13.47 2.34 -1.99
CA LEU A 201 14.64 2.18 -2.86
C LEU A 201 14.82 3.40 -3.76
N ILE A 202 16.08 3.79 -3.99
CA ILE A 202 16.44 4.80 -4.99
C ILE A 202 16.95 4.07 -6.23
N TYR A 203 16.28 4.26 -7.36
CA TYR A 203 16.70 3.66 -8.62
C TYR A 203 17.67 4.56 -9.38
N ALA A 204 18.77 3.99 -9.84
CA ALA A 204 19.72 4.57 -10.77
C ALA A 204 19.71 3.74 -12.05
N ALA A 205 19.37 4.36 -13.17
CA ALA A 205 19.28 3.68 -14.46
C ALA A 205 20.19 4.33 -15.50
N GLY A 206 20.87 3.48 -16.27
CA GLY A 206 21.80 3.86 -17.32
C GLY A 206 23.08 4.49 -16.78
N GLY A 207 23.62 5.45 -17.53
CA GLY A 207 24.86 6.15 -17.18
C GLY A 207 25.85 6.17 -18.35
N TYR A 208 27.04 6.72 -18.11
CA TYR A 208 28.09 6.80 -19.11
C TYR A 208 29.45 6.45 -18.50
N PHE A 209 30.07 5.41 -19.04
CA PHE A 209 31.45 5.05 -18.74
C PHE A 209 32.14 4.60 -20.03
N ARG A 210 32.77 5.54 -20.74
CA ARG A 210 33.32 5.40 -22.11
C ARG A 210 32.27 5.15 -23.20
N GLN A 211 31.20 4.45 -22.87
CA GLN A 211 29.99 4.24 -23.66
C GLN A 211 28.77 4.32 -22.72
N SER A 212 27.57 4.39 -23.30
CA SER A 212 26.34 4.34 -22.52
C SER A 212 26.19 2.99 -21.82
N LEU A 213 25.67 3.02 -20.59
CA LEU A 213 25.42 1.83 -19.77
C LEU A 213 23.95 1.40 -19.84
N SER A 214 23.69 0.11 -19.71
CA SER A 214 22.35 -0.48 -19.59
C SER A 214 21.93 -0.71 -18.14
N PHE A 215 22.75 -0.30 -17.19
CA PHE A 215 22.69 -0.79 -15.82
C PHE A 215 21.44 -0.24 -15.10
N LEU A 216 20.73 -1.08 -14.35
CA LEU A 216 19.72 -0.64 -13.40
C LEU A 216 20.12 -1.09 -12.00
N GLU A 217 20.26 -0.13 -11.10
CA GLU A 217 20.68 -0.38 -9.72
C GLU A 217 19.70 0.28 -8.77
N ALA A 218 19.40 -0.41 -7.66
CA ALA A 218 18.55 0.10 -6.60
C ALA A 218 19.36 0.25 -5.32
N PHE A 219 19.45 1.46 -4.80
CA PHE A 219 20.09 1.76 -3.53
C PHE A 219 19.07 1.68 -2.40
N ASN A 220 19.39 0.89 -1.37
CA ASN A 220 18.64 0.85 -0.13
C ASN A 220 19.29 1.80 0.89
N PRO A 221 18.66 2.94 1.23
CA PRO A 221 19.19 3.92 2.18
C PRO A 221 19.17 3.42 3.63
N ARG A 222 18.39 2.37 3.96
CA ARG A 222 18.38 1.81 5.33
C ARG A 222 19.66 1.06 5.62
N ASP A 223 20.10 0.23 4.68
CA ASP A 223 21.23 -0.68 4.87
C ASP A 223 22.50 -0.21 4.13
N GLY A 224 22.39 0.85 3.31
CA GLY A 224 23.49 1.42 2.54
C GLY A 224 23.95 0.54 1.37
N THR A 225 23.15 -0.44 0.97
CA THR A 225 23.51 -1.45 -0.04
C THR A 225 22.94 -1.13 -1.42
N TRP A 226 23.70 -1.45 -2.45
CA TRP A 226 23.23 -1.43 -3.85
C TRP A 226 22.81 -2.82 -4.29
N LEU A 227 21.65 -2.92 -4.94
CA LEU A 227 21.15 -4.13 -5.57
C LEU A 227 21.17 -3.95 -7.09
N ARG A 228 21.73 -4.94 -7.79
CA ARG A 228 21.69 -4.98 -9.25
C ARG A 228 20.38 -5.60 -9.72
N LEU A 229 19.70 -4.93 -10.65
CA LEU A 229 18.41 -5.33 -11.22
C LEU A 229 18.54 -5.62 -12.72
N ALA A 230 17.44 -6.02 -13.36
CA ALA A 230 17.42 -6.26 -14.80
C ALA A 230 17.88 -5.04 -15.60
N ASP A 231 18.83 -5.27 -16.50
CA ASP A 231 19.39 -4.23 -17.34
C ASP A 231 18.38 -3.72 -18.38
N LEU A 232 18.52 -2.44 -18.75
CA LEU A 232 17.86 -1.83 -19.89
C LEU A 232 18.16 -2.61 -21.18
N GLN A 233 17.17 -2.78 -22.05
CA GLN A 233 17.37 -3.45 -23.34
C GLN A 233 18.34 -2.71 -24.25
N VAL A 234 18.32 -1.37 -24.19
CA VAL A 234 19.24 -0.51 -24.95
C VAL A 234 20.01 0.37 -23.95
N PRO A 235 21.36 0.37 -23.98
CA PRO A 235 22.17 1.24 -23.14
C PRO A 235 21.90 2.71 -23.41
N ARG A 236 21.70 3.51 -22.36
CA ARG A 236 21.36 4.93 -22.48
C ARG A 236 22.01 5.79 -21.40
N SER A 237 22.37 6.99 -21.79
CA SER A 237 22.92 8.05 -20.92
C SER A 237 22.06 9.31 -21.01
N GLY A 238 22.02 10.11 -19.94
CA GLY A 238 21.20 11.33 -19.90
C GLY A 238 19.70 11.07 -20.04
N LEU A 239 19.24 9.89 -19.63
CA LEU A 239 17.81 9.57 -19.53
C LEU A 239 17.20 10.26 -18.31
N GLY A 240 15.90 10.51 -18.36
CA GLY A 240 15.12 10.91 -17.20
C GLY A 240 14.48 9.69 -16.53
N GLY A 241 14.47 9.66 -15.20
CA GLY A 241 13.86 8.59 -14.42
C GLY A 241 12.70 9.13 -13.59
N CYS A 242 11.58 8.42 -13.54
CA CYS A 242 10.51 8.72 -12.60
C CYS A 242 9.78 7.45 -12.14
N ALA A 243 9.22 7.48 -10.93
CA ALA A 243 8.37 6.41 -10.43
C ALA A 243 6.90 6.86 -10.43
N VAL A 244 6.01 6.05 -11.00
CA VAL A 244 4.57 6.29 -10.93
C VAL A 244 3.82 4.97 -10.80
N GLY A 245 2.81 4.92 -9.93
CA GLY A 245 1.98 3.72 -9.73
C GLY A 245 2.73 2.48 -9.21
N GLY A 246 3.91 2.66 -8.61
CA GLY A 246 4.78 1.57 -8.15
C GLY A 246 5.68 0.97 -9.24
N LEU A 247 5.71 1.58 -10.43
CA LEU A 247 6.58 1.20 -11.54
C LEU A 247 7.63 2.30 -11.76
N PHE A 248 8.80 1.93 -12.28
CA PHE A 248 9.86 2.88 -12.62
C PHE A 248 9.90 3.09 -14.13
N TYR A 249 10.04 4.33 -14.59
CA TYR A 249 10.05 4.68 -16.00
C TYR A 249 11.37 5.33 -16.37
N ALA A 250 11.99 4.84 -17.43
CA ALA A 250 13.17 5.41 -18.07
C ALA A 250 12.77 6.09 -19.38
N VAL A 251 12.98 7.39 -19.46
CA VAL A 251 12.49 8.25 -20.54
C VAL A 251 13.64 8.81 -21.36
N GLY A 252 13.60 8.60 -22.67
CA GLY A 252 14.54 9.17 -23.63
C GLY A 252 15.98 8.79 -23.36
N GLY A 253 16.88 9.75 -23.51
CA GLY A 253 18.32 9.60 -23.36
C GLY A 253 19.05 9.46 -24.70
N ARG A 254 20.34 9.17 -24.62
CA ARG A 254 21.21 8.95 -25.77
C ARG A 254 21.97 7.65 -25.61
N ASN A 255 21.99 6.84 -26.66
CA ASN A 255 22.89 5.70 -26.76
C ASN A 255 24.18 6.18 -27.44
N ASN A 256 25.26 6.26 -26.66
CA ASN A 256 26.61 6.51 -27.16
C ASN A 256 27.35 5.18 -27.25
N SER A 257 27.61 4.73 -28.48
CA SER A 257 28.40 3.54 -28.76
C SER A 257 29.56 3.87 -29.72
N PRO A 258 30.56 2.99 -29.88
CA PRO A 258 31.60 3.17 -30.89
C PRO A 258 31.06 3.26 -32.32
N GLU A 259 29.86 2.73 -32.57
CA GLU A 259 29.21 2.70 -33.88
C GLU A 259 28.48 4.01 -34.21
N GLY A 260 28.15 4.80 -33.19
CA GLY A 260 27.48 6.08 -33.35
C GLY A 260 26.74 6.55 -32.11
N ASN A 261 26.31 7.81 -32.16
CA ASN A 261 25.54 8.44 -31.11
C ASN A 261 24.12 8.67 -31.61
N THR A 262 23.12 8.13 -30.92
CA THR A 262 21.70 8.27 -31.31
C THR A 262 20.85 8.69 -30.13
N ASP A 263 20.12 9.78 -30.31
CA ASP A 263 19.11 10.23 -29.36
C ASP A 263 17.89 9.31 -29.42
N SER A 264 17.33 8.97 -28.27
CA SER A 264 16.24 8.01 -28.14
C SER A 264 14.93 8.71 -27.77
N ALA A 265 13.85 8.29 -28.42
CA ALA A 265 12.48 8.61 -28.03
C ALA A 265 11.86 7.53 -27.13
N ALA A 266 12.59 6.46 -26.81
CA ALA A 266 12.05 5.31 -26.11
C ALA A 266 11.61 5.66 -24.68
N LEU A 267 10.47 5.09 -24.29
CA LEU A 267 9.96 5.08 -22.93
C LEU A 267 9.90 3.61 -22.49
N ASP A 268 10.63 3.26 -21.46
CA ASP A 268 10.62 1.90 -20.93
C ASP A 268 10.11 1.90 -19.49
N CYS A 269 9.28 0.93 -19.16
CA CYS A 269 8.71 0.74 -17.84
C CYS A 269 9.31 -0.50 -17.19
N TYR A 270 9.84 -0.35 -15.99
CA TYR A 270 10.39 -1.40 -15.16
C TYR A 270 9.41 -1.76 -14.05
N ASN A 271 9.10 -3.05 -13.95
CA ASN A 271 8.30 -3.62 -12.88
C ASN A 271 9.21 -4.30 -11.84
N PRO A 272 9.33 -3.75 -10.62
CA PRO A 272 10.19 -4.30 -9.57
C PRO A 272 9.70 -5.65 -9.01
N MET A 273 8.41 -5.98 -9.16
CA MET A 273 7.86 -7.25 -8.68
C MET A 273 8.25 -8.42 -9.58
N THR A 274 8.45 -8.15 -10.87
CA THR A 274 8.81 -9.18 -11.87
C THR A 274 10.26 -9.09 -12.33
N ASP A 275 10.99 -8.07 -11.89
CA ASP A 275 12.36 -7.73 -12.35
C ASP A 275 12.46 -7.70 -13.88
N ARG A 276 11.54 -6.96 -14.53
CA ARG A 276 11.42 -6.92 -15.99
C ARG A 276 11.09 -5.55 -16.52
N TRP A 277 11.66 -5.25 -17.68
CA TRP A 277 11.33 -4.09 -18.50
C TRP A 277 10.25 -4.43 -19.54
N ALA A 278 9.38 -3.46 -19.81
CA ALA A 278 8.41 -3.48 -20.89
C ALA A 278 8.46 -2.14 -21.65
N PRO A 279 8.53 -2.16 -23.00
CA PRO A 279 8.50 -0.95 -23.79
C PRO A 279 7.11 -0.29 -23.69
N CYS A 280 7.10 1.04 -23.64
CA CYS A 280 5.90 1.88 -23.68
C CYS A 280 5.86 2.69 -24.98
N ALA A 281 4.78 3.44 -25.18
CA ALA A 281 4.66 4.34 -26.33
C ALA A 281 5.83 5.35 -26.35
N PRO A 282 6.57 5.46 -27.46
CA PRO A 282 7.70 6.38 -27.55
C PRO A 282 7.24 7.84 -27.60
N MET A 283 8.14 8.75 -27.24
CA MET A 283 7.93 10.19 -27.44
C MET A 283 7.85 10.52 -28.94
N SER A 284 7.17 11.61 -29.27
CA SER A 284 7.10 12.11 -30.67
C SER A 284 8.44 12.62 -31.19
N VAL A 285 9.32 13.08 -30.29
CA VAL A 285 10.64 13.60 -30.62
C VAL A 285 11.66 12.95 -29.66
N PRO A 286 12.78 12.41 -30.19
CA PRO A 286 13.88 11.93 -29.36
C PRO A 286 14.50 13.06 -28.52
N ARG A 287 14.79 12.79 -27.24
CA ARG A 287 15.32 13.79 -26.30
C ARG A 287 16.45 13.19 -25.47
N ASN A 288 17.50 13.96 -25.19
CA ASN A 288 18.53 13.63 -24.21
C ASN A 288 18.61 14.70 -23.11
N ARG A 289 19.18 14.34 -21.96
CA ARG A 289 19.27 15.21 -20.77
C ARG A 289 17.89 15.76 -20.38
N VAL A 290 16.89 14.90 -20.49
CA VAL A 290 15.47 15.25 -20.36
C VAL A 290 15.08 15.42 -18.90
N GLY A 291 14.34 16.50 -18.60
CA GLY A 291 13.68 16.67 -17.32
C GLY A 291 12.38 15.89 -17.30
N VAL A 292 12.19 15.01 -16.31
CA VAL A 292 10.97 14.20 -16.19
C VAL A 292 10.29 14.52 -14.87
N GLY A 293 8.99 14.78 -14.94
CA GLY A 293 8.14 15.04 -13.79
C GLY A 293 6.86 14.20 -13.85
N VAL A 294 6.29 13.91 -12.68
CA VAL A 294 5.01 13.22 -12.57
C VAL A 294 4.00 14.18 -11.96
N ILE A 295 2.90 14.40 -12.68
CA ILE A 295 1.77 15.21 -12.21
C ILE A 295 0.52 14.40 -12.47
N ASP A 296 -0.33 14.25 -11.45
CA ASP A 296 -1.60 13.53 -11.54
C ASP A 296 -1.51 12.10 -12.10
N GLY A 297 -0.40 11.41 -11.81
CA GLY A 297 -0.13 10.06 -12.31
C GLY A 297 0.29 10.00 -13.79
N MET A 298 0.47 11.15 -14.44
CA MET A 298 0.92 11.28 -15.81
C MET A 298 2.40 11.68 -15.82
N VAL A 299 3.17 11.08 -16.73
CA VAL A 299 4.61 11.36 -16.89
C VAL A 299 4.79 12.43 -17.95
N TYR A 300 5.48 13.51 -17.58
CA TYR A 300 5.81 14.63 -18.45
C TYR A 300 7.31 14.66 -18.69
N ALA A 301 7.70 14.74 -19.95
CA ALA A 301 9.09 14.89 -20.39
C ALA A 301 9.26 16.28 -21.00
N VAL A 302 10.13 17.10 -20.42
CA VAL A 302 10.36 18.50 -20.77
C VAL A 302 11.85 18.74 -20.95
N GLY A 303 12.21 19.54 -21.96
CA GLY A 303 13.61 19.81 -22.34
C GLY A 303 13.91 19.29 -23.73
#